data_AF-D7MV91-F1
#
_entry.id   AF-D7MV91-F1
#
_cell.length_a   1.000
_cell.length_b   1.000
_cell.length_c   1.000
_cell.angle_alpha   90.00
_cell.angle_beta   90.00
_cell.angle_gamma   90.00
#
_symmetry.space_group_name_H-M   'P 1'
#
loop_
_entity.id
_entity.type
_entity.pdbx_description
1 polymer ?
#
loop_
_entity_poly.entity_id
_entity_poly.type
_entity_poly.pdbx_seq_one_letter_code
_entity_poly.pdbx_strand_id
1 'polypeptide(L)'
;SLLEEIARIIAKHPRLLVLSGEICEHIIYAPATHTSFASLPDMYERTLTINGFSKAFAMTGWRLGYLAGPKHIVAACSKLQG
;
A
#
# COMPACT_ATOMS: atom_id res chain seq x y z
N SER A 1 11.70 -11.18 7.62
CA SER A 1 10.67 -10.51 8.42
C SER A 1 9.33 -11.26 8.29
N LEU A 2 8.36 -11.01 9.18
CA LEU A 2 7.00 -11.58 9.04
C LEU A 2 6.38 -11.21 7.68
N LEU A 3 6.57 -9.98 7.21
CA LEU A 3 6.06 -9.52 5.92
C LEU A 3 6.68 -10.28 4.73
N GLU A 4 7.98 -10.60 4.78
CA GLU A 4 8.64 -11.43 3.75
C GLU A 4 8.11 -12.86 3.71
N GLU A 5 7.67 -13.42 4.85
CA GLU A 5 7.04 -14.73 4.87
C GLU A 5 5.67 -14.71 4.21
N ILE A 6 4.87 -13.68 4.48
CA ILE A 6 3.58 -13.46 3.81
C ILE A 6 3.80 -13.22 2.30
N ALA A 7 4.79 -12.40 1.92
CA ALA A 7 5.14 -12.16 0.53
C ALA A 7 5.52 -13.45 -0.21
N ARG A 8 6.27 -14.35 0.43
CA ARG A 8 6.61 -15.69 -0.12
C ARG A 8 5.38 -16.58 -0.33
N ILE A 9 4.35 -16.45 0.50
CA ILE A 9 3.08 -17.16 0.29
C ILE A 9 2.38 -16.56 -0.94
N ILE A 10 2.24 -15.23 -0.99
CA ILE A 10 1.55 -14.53 -2.09
C ILE A 10 2.22 -14.80 -3.44
N ALA A 11 3.55 -14.84 -3.49
CA ALA A 11 4.31 -15.13 -4.71
C ALA A 11 3.93 -16.47 -5.35
N LYS A 12 3.51 -17.47 -4.56
CA LYS A 12 3.07 -18.79 -5.05
C LYS A 12 1.68 -18.79 -5.70
N HIS A 13 0.90 -17.71 -5.53
CA HIS A 13 -0.46 -17.59 -6.03
C HIS A 13 -0.54 -16.46 -7.08
N PRO A 14 -0.52 -16.78 -8.39
CA PRO A 14 -0.36 -15.77 -9.44
C PRO A 14 -1.51 -14.77 -9.58
N ARG A 15 -2.68 -15.09 -9.00
CA ARG A 15 -3.87 -14.21 -9.02
C ARG A 15 -4.07 -13.43 -7.72
N LEU A 16 -3.21 -13.62 -6.73
CA LEU A 16 -3.37 -13.00 -5.42
C LEU A 16 -2.71 -11.61 -5.42
N LEU A 17 -3.51 -10.60 -5.11
CA LEU A 17 -3.09 -9.21 -4.98
C LEU A 17 -3.07 -8.78 -3.51
N VAL A 18 -2.33 -7.72 -3.22
CA VAL A 18 -2.24 -7.12 -1.89
C VAL A 18 -2.79 -5.70 -1.93
N LEU A 19 -3.64 -5.38 -0.97
CA LEU A 19 -4.04 -4.00 -0.67
C LEU A 19 -3.33 -3.57 0.62
N SER A 20 -2.30 -2.72 0.49
CA SER A 20 -1.50 -2.25 1.62
C SER A 20 -2.02 -0.88 2.08
N GLY A 21 -2.69 -0.83 3.23
CA GLY A 21 -3.17 0.41 3.83
C GLY A 21 -2.10 1.03 4.73
N GLU A 22 -1.41 2.07 4.25
CA GLU A 22 -0.21 2.62 4.89
C GLU A 22 -0.42 4.05 5.45
N ILE A 23 -1.68 4.44 5.71
CA ILE A 23 -2.03 5.81 6.14
C ILE A 23 -1.38 6.27 7.46
N CYS A 24 -0.91 5.34 8.28
CA CYS A 24 -0.24 5.61 9.55
C CYS A 24 1.28 5.42 9.47
N GLU A 25 1.90 5.36 8.29
CA GLU A 25 3.35 5.08 8.13
C GLU A 25 4.24 6.00 8.99
N HIS A 26 3.81 7.25 9.20
CA HIS A 26 4.54 8.26 9.98
C HIS A 26 4.20 8.24 11.48
N ILE A 27 3.13 7.55 11.90
CA ILE A 27 2.73 7.43 13.31
C ILE A 27 3.28 6.11 13.85
N ILE A 28 4.60 6.09 14.01
CA ILE A 28 5.35 4.92 14.47
C ILE A 28 6.33 5.31 15.56
N TYR A 29 6.45 4.48 16.60
CA TYR A 29 7.29 4.74 17.75
C TYR A 29 8.52 3.82 17.73
N ALA A 30 9.70 4.38 17.98
CA ALA A 30 10.94 3.61 18.03
C ALA A 30 10.89 2.51 19.11
N PRO A 31 11.47 1.32 18.86
CA PRO A 31 12.35 0.98 17.74
C PRO A 31 11.62 0.45 16.49
N ALA A 32 10.30 0.56 16.41
CA ALA A 32 9.55 0.05 15.26
C ALA A 32 9.84 0.87 13.99
N THR A 33 9.84 0.20 12.83
CA THR A 33 10.04 0.81 11.51
C THR A 33 8.93 0.37 10.56
N HIS A 34 8.50 1.28 9.68
CA HIS A 34 7.55 0.96 8.62
C HIS A 34 8.27 0.27 7.45
N THR A 35 7.62 -0.69 6.80
CA THR A 35 8.09 -1.31 5.57
C THR A 35 6.92 -1.38 4.63
N SER A 36 7.00 -0.66 3.51
CA SER A 36 5.95 -0.71 2.49
C SER A 36 5.89 -2.12 1.90
N PHE A 37 4.69 -2.68 1.78
CA PHE A 37 4.57 -4.06 1.31
C PHE A 37 5.06 -4.21 -0.14
N ALA A 38 4.91 -3.15 -0.94
CA ALA A 38 5.35 -3.10 -2.33
C ALA A 38 6.88 -3.11 -2.49
N SER A 39 7.67 -2.83 -1.44
CA SER A 39 9.14 -2.86 -1.50
C SER A 39 9.72 -4.26 -1.33
N LEU A 40 8.89 -5.24 -0.97
CA LEU A 40 9.32 -6.63 -0.80
C LEU A 40 9.55 -7.31 -2.17
N PRO A 41 10.44 -8.32 -2.24
CA PRO A 41 10.66 -9.08 -3.47
C PRO A 41 9.35 -9.60 -4.08
N ASP A 42 9.21 -9.46 -5.40
CA ASP A 42 8.04 -9.87 -6.21
C ASP A 42 6.70 -9.18 -5.87
N MET A 43 6.67 -8.20 -4.95
CA MET A 43 5.43 -7.58 -4.48
C MET A 43 5.03 -6.29 -5.22
N TYR A 44 5.96 -5.62 -5.92
CA TYR A 44 5.69 -4.35 -6.61
C TYR A 44 4.55 -4.45 -7.63
N GLU A 45 4.56 -5.47 -8.47
CA GLU A 45 3.59 -5.68 -9.56
C GLU A 45 2.20 -6.14 -9.09
N ARG A 46 2.03 -6.44 -7.80
CA ARG A 46 0.81 -7.02 -7.22
C ARG A 46 0.32 -6.34 -5.95
N THR A 47 0.93 -5.21 -5.59
CA THR A 47 0.54 -4.42 -4.42
C THR A 47 -0.11 -3.11 -4.82
N LEU A 48 -1.24 -2.82 -4.19
CA LEU A 48 -1.98 -1.57 -4.25
C LEU A 48 -1.76 -0.86 -2.91
N THR A 49 -0.91 0.16 -2.91
CA THR A 49 -0.62 0.96 -1.71
C THR A 49 -1.61 2.11 -1.60
N ILE A 50 -2.38 2.13 -0.52
CA ILE A 50 -3.30 3.23 -0.18
C ILE A 50 -2.69 4.03 0.96
N ASN A 51 -2.64 5.35 0.78
CA ASN A 51 -2.16 6.27 1.80
C ASN A 51 -2.87 7.64 1.65
N GLY A 52 -2.60 8.60 2.53
CA GLY A 52 -3.23 9.91 2.53
C GLY A 52 -2.81 10.79 3.70
N PHE A 53 -3.45 11.94 3.79
CA PHE A 53 -2.97 13.04 4.64
C PHE A 53 -3.67 13.14 5.99
N SER A 54 -4.72 12.34 6.20
CA SER A 54 -5.62 12.50 7.35
C SER A 54 -4.96 12.24 8.72
N LYS A 55 -3.92 11.39 8.77
CA LYS A 55 -3.29 10.95 10.02
C LYS A 55 -1.99 11.69 10.28
N ALA A 56 -1.00 11.55 9.39
CA ALA A 56 0.32 12.17 9.56
C ALA A 56 0.25 13.71 9.66
N PHE A 57 -0.70 14.34 8.95
CA PHE A 57 -0.80 15.80 8.86
C PHE A 57 -2.05 16.39 9.52
N ALA A 58 -2.82 15.58 10.27
CA ALA A 58 -4.08 16.00 10.91
C ALA A 58 -5.12 16.62 9.95
N MET A 59 -5.08 16.27 8.66
CA MET A 59 -5.95 16.84 7.62
C MET A 59 -7.25 16.03 7.41
N THR A 60 -7.90 15.56 8.48
CA THR A 60 -9.07 14.68 8.39
C THR A 60 -10.23 15.26 7.58
N GLY A 61 -10.45 16.58 7.68
CA GLY A 61 -11.49 17.32 6.96
C GLY A 61 -11.18 17.61 5.49
N TRP A 62 -9.94 17.46 5.03
CA TRP A 62 -9.52 17.81 3.66
C TRP A 62 -9.82 16.70 2.65
N ARG A 63 -10.13 15.49 3.14
CA ARG A 63 -10.55 14.35 2.30
C ARG A 63 -9.57 13.99 1.18
N LEU A 64 -8.26 14.14 1.43
CA LEU A 64 -7.20 13.85 0.45
C LEU A 64 -6.50 12.51 0.74
N GLY A 65 -6.53 11.62 -0.24
CA GLY A 65 -5.85 10.33 -0.24
C GLY A 65 -5.44 9.93 -1.65
N TYR A 66 -4.60 8.91 -1.77
CA TYR A 66 -4.08 8.43 -3.04
C TYR A 66 -3.89 6.92 -3.06
N LEU A 67 -3.81 6.37 -4.27
CA LEU A 67 -3.51 4.99 -4.57
C LEU A 67 -2.28 4.94 -5.48
N ALA A 68 -1.29 4.13 -5.11
CA ALA A 68 -0.16 3.78 -5.97
C ALA A 68 -0.16 2.27 -6.23
N GLY A 69 0.18 1.85 -7.45
CA GLY A 69 0.21 0.45 -7.82
C GLY A 69 0.47 0.21 -9.31
N PRO A 70 0.30 -1.02 -9.80
CA PRO A 70 0.51 -1.37 -11.20
C PRO A 70 -0.33 -0.51 -12.15
N LYS A 71 0.30 -0.02 -13.22
CA LYS A 71 -0.30 0.95 -14.18
C LYS A 71 -1.69 0.53 -14.66
N HIS A 72 -1.89 -0.75 -14.97
CA HIS A 72 -3.18 -1.24 -15.48
C HIS A 72 -4.30 -1.16 -14.44
N ILE A 73 -4.00 -1.38 -13.15
CA ILE A 73 -4.99 -1.24 -12.07
C ILE A 73 -5.24 0.24 -11.79
N VAL A 74 -4.19 1.06 -11.72
CA VAL A 74 -4.32 2.51 -11.50
C VAL A 74 -5.17 3.14 -12.60
N ALA A 75 -4.93 2.81 -13.88
CA ALA A 75 -5.73 3.31 -14.98
C ALA A 75 -7.21 2.88 -14.88
N ALA A 76 -7.50 1.65 -14.43
CA ALA A 76 -8.86 1.19 -14.21
C ALA A 76 -9.54 1.95 -13.06
N CYS A 77 -8.83 2.21 -11.96
CA CYS A 77 -9.31 3.02 -10.84
C CYS A 77 -9.57 4.48 -11.27
N SER A 78 -8.65 5.09 -12.03
CA SER A 78 -8.84 6.45 -12.56
C SER A 78 -10.07 6.54 -13.45
N LYS A 79 -10.30 5.55 -14.33
CA LYS A 79 -11.51 5.48 -15.16
C LYS A 79 -12.80 5.35 -14.32
N LEU A 80 -12.74 4.62 -13.20
CA LEU A 80 -13.88 4.47 -12.30
C LEU A 80 -14.19 5.76 -11.51
N GLN A 81 -13.14 6.50 -11.14
CA GLN A 81 -13.26 7.71 -10.34
C GLN A 81 -13.94 8.87 -11.09
N GLY A 82 -13.87 8.87 -12.43
CA GLY A 82 -14.47 9.90 -13.29
C GLY A 82 -13.41 10.65 -14.08
#